data_AF-A0A2W7KYJ5-F1
#
_entry.id   AF-A0A2W7KYJ5-F1
#
_cell.length_a   1.000
_cell.length_b   1.000
_cell.length_c   1.000
_cell.angle_alpha   90.00
_cell.angle_beta   90.00
_cell.angle_gamma   90.00
#
_symmetry.space_group_name_H-M   'P 1'
#
loop_
_entity.id
_entity.type
_entity.pdbx_description
1 polymer ?
#
loop_
_entity_poly.entity_id
_entity_poly.type
_entity_poly.pdbx_seq_one_letter_code
_entity_poly.pdbx_strand_id
1 'polypeptide(L)'
;MLVIATLIVLDVGLSLAKLNSRRLARLLDGHATLVVEHGRFLHGRMRRARLTEDDILESARDSQGIERVEQIKFAIVERNGKVSIIRQE
;
A
#
# COMPACT_ATOMS: atom_id res chain seq x y z
N MET A 1 11.00 -34.76 11.07
CA MET A 1 12.02 -33.86 11.67
C MET A 1 12.83 -33.10 10.62
N LEU A 2 13.36 -33.78 9.58
CA LEU A 2 14.18 -33.13 8.55
C LEU A 2 13.45 -32.03 7.75
N VAL A 3 12.21 -32.28 7.32
CA VAL A 3 11.37 -31.29 6.61
C VAL A 3 11.09 -30.05 7.46
N ILE A 4 10.78 -30.24 8.76
CA ILE A 4 10.49 -29.14 9.68
C ILE A 4 11.75 -28.28 9.87
N ALA A 5 12.91 -28.91 10.04
CA ALA A 5 14.18 -28.19 10.15
C ALA A 5 14.51 -27.41 8.87
N THR A 6 14.29 -27.98 7.69
CA THR A 6 14.52 -27.30 6.41
C THR A 6 13.59 -26.09 6.24
N LEU A 7 12.31 -26.21 6.60
CA LEU A 7 11.36 -25.09 6.56
C LEU A 7 11.73 -23.99 7.54
N ILE A 8 12.13 -24.33 8.77
CA ILE A 8 12.58 -23.35 9.78
C ILE A 8 13.84 -22.62 9.29
N VAL A 9 14.81 -23.33 8.74
CA VAL A 9 16.04 -22.72 8.20
C VAL A 9 15.73 -21.79 7.03
N LEU A 10 14.80 -22.19 6.15
CA LEU A 10 14.38 -21.36 5.02
C LEU A 10 13.66 -20.09 5.50
N ASP A 11 12.75 -20.21 6.46
CA ASP A 11 11.95 -19.10 6.99
C ASP A 11 12.83 -18.08 7.75
N VAL A 12 13.75 -18.58 8.58
CA VAL A 12 14.74 -17.76 9.28
C VAL A 12 15.73 -17.13 8.30
N GLY A 13 16.19 -17.88 7.29
CA GLY A 13 17.08 -17.36 6.25
C GLY A 13 16.44 -16.23 5.44
N LEU A 14 15.18 -16.39 5.03
CA LEU A 14 14.39 -15.36 4.35
C LEU A 14 14.14 -14.14 5.25
N SER A 15 13.89 -14.37 6.54
CA SER A 15 13.69 -13.30 7.53
C SER A 15 14.96 -12.46 7.74
N LEU A 16 16.12 -13.11 7.84
CA LEU A 16 17.41 -12.43 7.98
C LEU A 16 17.82 -11.70 6.69
N ALA A 17 17.52 -12.27 5.52
CA ALA A 17 17.71 -11.62 4.22
C ALA A 17 16.84 -10.37 4.06
N LYS A 18 15.59 -10.40 4.55
CA LYS A 18 14.70 -9.21 4.61
C LYS A 18 15.27 -8.10 5.49
N LEU A 19 15.85 -8.46 6.65
CA LEU A 19 16.41 -7.49 7.61
C LEU A 19 17.67 -6.77 7.08
N ASN A 20 18.54 -7.47 6.35
CA ASN A 20 19.78 -6.90 5.81
C ASN A 20 19.54 -5.88 4.69
N SER A 21 18.39 -5.96 4.01
CA SER A 21 18.00 -4.99 3.01
C SER A 21 16.71 -4.27 3.42
N ARG A 22 16.84 -3.25 4.29
CA ARG A 22 15.78 -2.25 4.50
C ARG A 22 15.23 -1.68 3.18
N ARG A 23 15.99 -1.74 2.08
CA ARG A 23 15.52 -1.35 0.74
C ARG A 23 14.63 -2.41 0.09
N LEU A 24 14.93 -3.70 0.28
CA LEU A 24 14.12 -4.81 -0.23
C LEU A 24 12.85 -5.03 0.63
N ALA A 25 12.94 -4.90 1.96
CA ALA A 25 11.76 -4.82 2.83
C ALA A 25 10.88 -3.60 2.49
N ARG A 26 11.47 -2.43 2.17
CA ARG A 26 10.70 -1.28 1.67
C ARG A 26 10.08 -1.50 0.28
N LEU A 27 10.69 -2.34 -0.56
CA LEU A 27 10.19 -2.67 -1.90
C LEU A 27 9.12 -3.78 -1.87
N LEU A 28 9.18 -4.68 -0.87
CA LEU A 28 8.33 -5.87 -0.75
C LEU A 28 7.24 -5.77 0.34
N ASP A 29 7.46 -5.05 1.44
CA ASP A 29 6.55 -5.00 2.60
C ASP A 29 5.62 -3.76 2.61
N GLY A 30 5.39 -3.11 1.47
CA GLY A 30 4.20 -2.28 1.24
C GLY A 30 3.93 -1.21 2.31
N HIS A 31 4.86 -0.30 2.58
CA HIS A 31 4.53 0.83 3.45
C HIS A 31 3.30 1.59 2.91
N ALA A 32 2.47 2.07 3.84
CA ALA A 32 1.33 2.92 3.56
C ALA A 32 1.71 3.97 2.51
N THR A 33 1.15 3.84 1.31
CA THR A 33 1.57 4.62 0.14
C THR A 33 0.55 5.71 -0.12
N LEU A 34 0.95 6.95 0.07
CA LEU A 34 0.14 8.11 -0.30
C LEU A 34 0.01 8.15 -1.84
N VAL A 35 -1.23 8.03 -2.34
CA VAL A 35 -1.57 7.98 -3.78
C VAL A 35 -2.38 9.19 -4.25
N VAL A 36 -3.03 9.92 -3.35
CA VAL A 36 -3.66 11.23 -3.64
C VAL A 36 -3.19 12.25 -2.61
N GLU A 37 -2.85 13.44 -3.06
CA GLU A 37 -2.47 14.57 -2.22
C GLU A 37 -3.15 15.85 -2.71
N HIS A 38 -3.98 16.45 -1.86
CA HIS A 38 -4.72 17.70 -2.11
C HIS A 38 -5.40 17.72 -3.49
N GLY A 39 -6.22 16.71 -3.76
CA GLY A 39 -6.94 16.56 -5.03
C GLY A 39 -6.10 16.14 -6.23
N ARG A 40 -4.81 15.83 -6.06
CA ARG A 40 -3.96 15.37 -7.17
C ARG A 40 -3.55 13.91 -7.02
N PHE A 41 -3.78 13.14 -8.07
CA PHE A 41 -3.31 11.77 -8.19
C PHE A 41 -1.79 11.71 -8.33
N LEU A 42 -1.17 10.76 -7.62
CA LEU A 42 0.25 10.46 -7.70
C LEU A 42 0.44 9.20 -8.56
N HIS A 43 0.27 9.32 -9.88
CA HIS A 43 0.25 8.20 -10.83
C HIS A 43 1.46 7.25 -10.72
N GLY A 44 2.64 7.79 -10.41
CA GLY A 44 3.84 6.99 -10.20
C GLY A 44 3.73 6.01 -9.02
N ARG A 45 3.01 6.39 -7.97
CA ARG A 45 2.75 5.58 -6.78
C ARG A 45 1.56 4.65 -7.00
N MET A 46 0.51 5.13 -7.66
CA MET A 46 -0.65 4.32 -8.05
C MET A 46 -0.26 3.14 -8.95
N ARG A 47 0.61 3.38 -9.95
CA ARG A 47 1.14 2.30 -10.80
C ARG A 47 1.91 1.24 -10.01
N ARG A 48 2.67 1.64 -8.99
CA ARG A 48 3.38 0.70 -8.10
C ARG A 48 2.40 -0.09 -7.23
N ALA A 49 1.33 0.56 -6.78
CA ALA A 49 0.24 -0.05 -6.03
C ALA A 49 -0.74 -0.85 -6.91
N ARG A 50 -0.59 -0.82 -8.24
CA ARG A 50 -1.50 -1.43 -9.23
C ARG A 50 -2.95 -0.96 -9.08
N LEU A 51 -3.12 0.33 -8.77
CA LEU A 51 -4.44 0.98 -8.64
C LEU A 51 -4.65 1.99 -9.76
N THR A 52 -5.90 2.11 -10.17
CA THR A 52 -6.44 3.11 -11.10
C THR A 52 -7.08 4.26 -10.34
N GLU A 53 -7.42 5.35 -11.05
CA GLU A 53 -8.15 6.47 -10.45
C GLU A 53 -9.55 6.03 -9.98
N ASP A 54 -10.19 5.14 -10.74
CA ASP A 54 -11.49 4.58 -10.41
C ASP A 54 -11.47 3.78 -9.11
N ASP A 55 -10.42 2.98 -8.85
CA ASP A 55 -10.29 2.23 -7.59
C ASP A 55 -10.23 3.17 -6.37
N ILE A 56 -9.55 4.31 -6.52
CA ILE A 56 -9.46 5.33 -5.47
C ILE A 56 -10.79 6.03 -5.26
N LEU A 57 -11.48 6.42 -6.34
CA LEU A 57 -12.78 7.08 -6.28
C LEU A 57 -13.88 6.14 -5.77
N GLU A 58 -13.84 4.86 -6.12
CA GLU A 58 -14.72 3.83 -5.56
C GLU A 58 -14.51 3.72 -4.06
N SER A 59 -13.26 3.63 -3.59
CA SER A 59 -12.94 3.59 -2.16
C SER A 59 -13.38 4.88 -1.43
N ALA A 60 -13.28 6.05 -2.09
CA ALA A 60 -13.72 7.33 -1.55
C ALA A 60 -15.25 7.45 -1.47
N ARG A 61 -15.97 6.90 -2.44
CA ARG A 61 -17.43 6.78 -2.40
C ARG A 61 -17.89 5.85 -1.29
N ASP A 62 -17.29 4.67 -1.18
CA ASP A 62 -17.68 3.67 -0.17
C ASP A 62 -17.38 4.13 1.27
N SER A 63 -16.24 4.78 1.49
CA SER A 63 -15.80 5.18 2.83
C SER A 63 -16.36 6.51 3.34
N GLN A 64 -16.61 7.48 2.45
CA GLN A 64 -16.90 8.87 2.81
C GLN A 64 -17.98 9.53 1.93
N GLY A 65 -18.52 8.83 0.92
CA GLY A 65 -19.48 9.40 -0.04
C GLY A 65 -18.88 10.48 -0.94
N ILE A 66 -17.56 10.46 -1.18
CA ILE A 66 -16.86 11.45 -1.99
C ILE A 66 -16.85 11.01 -3.46
N GLU A 67 -17.37 11.85 -4.35
CA GLU A 67 -17.41 11.56 -5.80
C GLU A 67 -16.27 12.18 -6.58
N ARG A 68 -15.64 13.23 -6.05
CA ARG A 68 -14.61 13.99 -6.78
C ARG A 68 -13.29 14.03 -6.02
N VAL A 69 -12.20 13.91 -6.75
CA VAL A 69 -10.85 13.86 -6.18
C VAL A 69 -10.50 15.16 -5.44
N GLU A 70 -11.02 16.32 -5.84
CA GLU A 70 -10.72 17.62 -5.21
C GLU A 70 -11.21 17.70 -3.76
N GLN A 71 -12.13 16.81 -3.36
CA GLN A 71 -12.62 16.71 -1.99
C GLN A 71 -11.73 15.80 -1.12
N ILE A 72 -10.70 15.18 -1.70
CA ILE A 72 -9.76 14.28 -1.03
C ILE A 72 -8.49 15.05 -0.70
N LYS A 73 -8.22 15.21 0.61
CA LYS A 73 -6.97 15.78 1.11
C LYS A 73 -5.83 14.78 0.99
N PHE A 74 -6.06 13.54 1.41
CA PHE A 74 -5.09 12.45 1.27
C PHE A 74 -5.79 11.11 0.99
N ALA A 75 -5.21 10.30 0.11
CA ALA A 75 -5.56 8.88 -0.04
C ALA A 75 -4.33 8.00 0.17
N ILE A 76 -4.42 7.02 1.06
CA ILE A 76 -3.29 6.19 1.50
C ILE A 76 -3.63 4.72 1.28
N VAL A 77 -2.78 4.01 0.56
CA VAL A 77 -2.92 2.56 0.31
C VAL A 77 -2.17 1.80 1.40
N GLU A 78 -2.91 1.03 2.20
CA GLU A 78 -2.39 0.18 3.25
C GLU A 78 -1.80 -1.13 2.71
N ARG A 79 -1.05 -1.87 3.55
CA ARG A 79 -0.43 -3.16 3.20
C ARG A 79 -1.42 -4.21 2.67
N ASN A 80 -2.66 -4.17 3.14
CA ASN A 80 -3.73 -5.09 2.75
C ASN A 80 -4.46 -4.67 1.47
N GLY A 81 -4.01 -3.60 0.80
CA GLY A 81 -4.66 -3.05 -0.39
C GLY A 81 -5.84 -2.13 -0.10
N LYS A 82 -6.21 -1.93 1.18
CA LYS A 82 -7.28 -1.00 1.55
C LYS A 82 -6.82 0.44 1.34
N VAL A 83 -7.71 1.28 0.82
CA VAL A 83 -7.46 2.72 0.66
C VAL A 83 -8.13 3.47 1.82
N SER A 84 -7.32 4.19 2.59
CA SER A 84 -7.78 5.12 3.62
C SER A 84 -7.92 6.52 3.02
N ILE A 85 -9.07 7.15 3.22
CA ILE A 85 -9.41 8.45 2.63
C ILE A 85 -9.54 9.50 3.73
N ILE A 86 -8.84 10.62 3.55
CA ILE A 86 -8.93 11.80 4.41
C ILE A 86 -9.56 12.92 3.58
N ARG A 87 -10.74 13.38 3.99
CA ARG A 87 -11.47 14.45 3.32
C ARG A 87 -10.79 15.81 3.52
N GLN A 88 -10.93 16.68 2.54
CA GLN A 88 -10.61 18.10 2.67
C GLN A 88 -11.72 18.80 3.46
N GLU A 89 -11.35 19.48 4.55
CA GLU A 89 -12.26 20.32 5.34
C GLU A 89 -12.86 21.45 4.51
#